data_AF-A0A0G3GV89-F1
#
_entry.id   AF-A0A0G3GV89-F1
#
_cell.length_a   1.000
_cell.length_b   1.000
_cell.length_c   1.000
_cell.angle_alpha   90.00
_cell.angle_beta   90.00
_cell.angle_gamma   90.00
#
_symmetry.space_group_name_H-M   'P 1'
#
loop_
_entity.id
_entity.type
_entity.pdbx_description
1 polymer ?
#
loop_
_entity_poly.entity_id
_entity_poly.type
_entity_poly.pdbx_seq_one_letter_code
_entity_poly.pdbx_strand_id
1 'polypeptide(L)'
;MVFRFLLEENNDGRVQAKGPDNAQCHNLRVDGIKTGTISTLFFPKSKQYPLSDFVGADPYFQLQKVFVLRDSAGTPVCAVEVVGVSASSFGAITAADLTDTDGPKDPAEWKEWVQETWQKPVFRGMCYPRIIRDSSVIIRVDFKVIEVFGQLGETPSAETADALLDLLFDGLTKRATPEEVLATIVKLDPSLPADFRLGAYDLIAKPHSLMPTTFVTAPDVTGLVERTEEFTREFPGLPTPPVDAGSHHKIVDWVEDCLEALGFPSVAVTTRRGKARSGHRNGGHADFRQRLNREQLAHRFPGISVRRYRKTVRALLHLHKRALTAAAAADYARAIHLGKTRLAFLIDREDFKKSPATAQFVAYYTARLKLRTLFTVGSQVRPMDHIAQLLLDRALADPNVQLPVIASIYCPPVIVALLDDAAKLRLATTYFAQLEWLAIQLKTLWNPRWRTSTMVMRKGDNSSRWNAAARAWDQMRTGWLNVMVGAHWDDVLTGFCFGKVPSLIAGDVAAWHHHVGEHEPHHDVQVFQRLPLPWEVVVGTKECTATDVRTACAEVGIDPDATGWTLPYRQSELAVTRPTYDLVHGIMVSDPVAAHWMRKAGWFAGKS
;
A
#
# COMPACT_ATOMS: atom_id res chain seq x y z
N MET A 1 13.62 13.37 17.51
CA MET A 1 14.90 13.68 18.18
C MET A 1 14.89 15.08 18.82
N VAL A 2 14.49 16.12 18.08
CA VAL A 2 14.43 17.52 18.53
C VAL A 2 13.64 17.74 19.83
N PHE A 3 12.38 17.30 19.91
CA PHE A 3 11.54 17.55 21.09
C PHE A 3 11.88 16.65 22.29
N ARG A 4 12.33 15.41 22.07
CA ARG A 4 12.81 14.51 23.14
C ARG A 4 13.89 15.15 24.01
N PHE A 5 14.75 15.99 23.43
CA PHE A 5 15.82 16.67 24.14
C PHE A 5 15.35 17.90 24.93
N LEU A 6 14.23 18.52 24.52
CA LEU A 6 13.65 19.68 25.19
C LEU A 6 12.69 19.32 26.31
N LEU A 7 12.13 18.11 26.29
CA LEU A 7 11.11 17.64 27.22
C LEU A 7 11.64 16.64 28.28
N GLU A 8 12.94 16.32 28.30
CA GLU A 8 13.52 15.28 29.19
C GLU A 8 12.77 13.93 29.14
N GLU A 9 12.17 13.58 27.99
CA GLU A 9 11.44 12.32 27.82
C GLU A 9 12.42 11.15 27.65
N ASN A 10 12.37 10.21 28.59
CA ASN A 10 13.04 8.92 28.46
C ASN A 10 12.44 8.10 27.29
N ASN A 11 13.10 7.00 26.91
CA ASN A 11 12.65 6.14 25.81
C ASN A 11 11.23 5.56 25.99
N ASP A 12 10.72 5.56 27.22
CA ASP A 12 9.38 5.12 27.63
C ASP A 12 8.33 6.25 27.63
N GLY A 13 8.69 7.47 27.21
CA GLY A 13 7.78 8.62 27.14
C GLY A 13 7.50 9.28 28.50
N ARG A 14 8.26 8.95 29.56
CA ARG A 14 8.17 9.62 30.85
C ARG A 14 9.17 10.77 30.94
N VAL A 15 8.68 11.95 31.30
CA VAL A 15 9.51 13.11 31.67
C VAL A 15 10.08 12.86 33.06
N GLN A 16 11.38 12.63 33.20
CA GLN A 16 12.04 12.64 34.51
C GLN A 16 12.55 14.05 34.80
N ALA A 17 11.63 14.99 35.10
CA ALA A 17 12.03 16.30 35.58
C ALA A 17 12.81 16.11 36.89
N LYS A 18 14.13 16.33 36.85
CA LYS A 18 15.02 16.21 38.03
C LYS A 18 14.87 17.44 38.94
N GLY A 19 13.67 17.65 39.49
CA GLY A 19 13.35 18.71 40.45
C GLY A 19 12.13 19.56 40.08
N PRO A 20 11.48 20.20 41.06
CA PRO A 20 10.25 20.98 40.87
C PRO A 20 10.44 22.19 39.94
N ASP A 21 11.60 22.85 40.00
CA ASP A 21 11.88 24.03 39.17
C ASP A 21 11.94 23.67 37.67
N ASN A 22 12.49 22.49 37.34
CA ASN A 22 12.54 22.00 35.95
C ASN A 22 11.13 21.67 35.43
N ALA A 23 10.28 21.10 36.28
CA ALA A 23 8.89 20.79 35.93
C ALA A 23 8.08 22.07 35.62
N GLN A 24 8.26 23.12 36.43
CA GLN A 24 7.60 24.41 36.20
C GLN A 24 8.08 25.08 34.91
N CYS A 25 9.39 25.16 34.67
CA CYS A 25 9.93 25.73 33.43
C CYS A 25 9.44 24.96 32.19
N HIS A 26 9.40 23.63 32.27
CA HIS A 26 8.85 22.78 31.21
C HIS A 26 7.38 23.10 30.93
N ASN A 27 6.54 23.16 31.97
CA ASN A 27 5.12 23.47 31.81
C ASN A 27 4.90 24.86 31.21
N LEU A 28 5.65 25.87 31.65
CA LEU A 28 5.57 27.23 31.08
C LEU A 28 5.94 27.25 29.59
N ARG A 29 6.98 26.50 29.20
CA ARG A 29 7.36 26.37 27.78
C ARG A 29 6.28 25.67 26.97
N VAL A 30 5.73 24.56 27.47
CA VAL A 30 4.67 23.82 26.78
C VAL A 30 3.41 24.68 26.64
N ASP A 31 3.06 25.46 27.66
CA ASP A 31 1.94 26.40 27.60
C ASP A 31 2.22 27.57 26.63
N GLY A 32 3.45 28.08 26.61
CA GLY A 32 3.88 29.07 25.62
C GLY A 32 3.77 28.56 24.18
N ILE A 33 4.15 27.29 23.96
CA ILE A 33 3.97 26.64 22.66
C ILE A 33 2.49 26.50 22.33
N LYS A 34 1.69 25.94 23.25
CA LYS A 34 0.23 25.76 23.11
C LYS A 34 -0.48 27.06 22.75
N THR A 35 -0.09 28.18 23.34
CA THR A 35 -0.68 29.51 23.09
C THR A 35 -0.12 30.19 21.84
N GLY A 36 0.87 29.60 21.17
CA GLY A 36 1.54 30.17 20.00
C GLY A 36 2.51 31.30 20.31
N THR A 37 2.79 31.59 21.59
CA THR A 37 3.81 32.58 21.99
C THR A 37 5.24 32.05 21.77
N ILE A 38 5.39 30.72 21.67
CA ILE A 38 6.63 30.05 21.29
C ILE A 38 6.36 29.20 20.03
N SER A 39 6.96 29.58 18.91
CA SER A 39 6.89 28.84 17.63
C SER A 39 8.28 28.41 17.13
N THR A 40 9.34 28.85 17.80
CA THR A 40 10.72 28.61 17.40
C THR A 40 11.53 28.07 18.58
N LEU A 41 12.32 27.03 18.34
CA LEU A 41 13.24 26.45 19.31
C LEU A 41 14.66 26.37 18.74
N PHE A 42 15.65 26.62 19.60
CA PHE A 42 17.06 26.54 19.26
C PHE A 42 17.75 25.44 20.08
N PHE A 43 18.71 24.74 19.49
CA PHE A 43 19.59 23.83 20.22
C PHE A 43 20.96 23.72 19.53
N PRO A 44 22.03 23.42 20.27
CA PRO A 44 23.35 23.29 19.67
C PRO A 44 23.44 22.00 18.86
N LYS A 45 24.13 22.03 17.71
CA LYS A 45 24.35 20.83 16.90
C LYS A 45 25.17 19.80 17.71
N SER A 46 24.64 18.58 17.85
CA SER A 46 25.38 17.45 18.43
C SER A 46 26.59 17.09 17.56
N LYS A 47 27.70 16.69 18.20
CA LYS A 47 28.88 16.21 17.47
C LYS A 47 28.66 14.87 16.77
N GLN A 48 27.69 14.09 17.23
CA GLN A 48 27.45 12.72 16.74
C GLN A 48 26.64 12.66 15.45
N TYR A 49 25.82 13.68 15.18
CA TYR A 49 24.90 13.67 14.05
C TYR A 49 25.35 14.68 12.99
N PRO A 50 25.53 14.26 11.72
CA PRO A 50 25.84 15.19 10.64
C PRO A 50 24.72 16.21 10.46
N LEU A 51 25.06 17.37 9.89
CA LEU A 51 24.10 18.47 9.71
C LEU A 51 22.96 18.06 8.75
N SER A 52 23.28 17.20 7.77
CA SER A 52 22.33 16.64 6.81
C SER A 52 21.13 15.95 7.45
N ASP A 53 21.32 15.39 8.65
CA ASP A 53 20.24 14.73 9.39
C ASP A 53 19.19 15.77 9.75
N PHE A 54 19.59 16.94 10.26
CA PHE A 54 18.65 17.97 10.71
C PHE A 54 18.03 18.78 9.56
N VAL A 55 18.81 19.11 8.52
CA VAL A 55 18.42 20.12 7.52
C VAL A 55 17.76 19.50 6.27
N GLY A 56 17.12 18.33 6.42
CA GLY A 56 16.16 17.80 5.44
C GLY A 56 16.73 16.99 4.26
N ALA A 57 18.04 16.71 4.24
CA ALA A 57 18.60 15.76 3.27
C ALA A 57 18.34 14.30 3.68
N ASP A 58 18.15 14.05 4.98
CA ASP A 58 17.73 12.75 5.47
C ASP A 58 16.21 12.57 5.30
N PRO A 59 15.75 11.59 4.50
CA PRO A 59 14.34 11.29 4.36
C PRO A 59 13.66 10.90 5.69
N TYR A 60 14.39 10.47 6.72
CA TYR A 60 13.81 10.22 8.05
C TYR A 60 13.33 11.50 8.74
N PHE A 61 14.06 12.61 8.60
CA PHE A 61 13.64 13.89 9.17
C PHE A 61 12.45 14.47 8.43
N GLN A 62 12.32 14.23 7.12
CA GLN A 62 11.12 14.60 6.36
C GLN A 62 9.87 13.84 6.84
N LEU A 63 10.04 12.66 7.45
CA LEU A 63 8.95 11.81 7.92
C LEU A 63 8.50 12.10 9.37
N GLN A 64 9.34 12.69 10.22
CA GLN A 64 8.99 13.06 11.60
C GLN A 64 8.62 14.54 11.73
N LYS A 65 7.51 14.93 11.10
CA LYS A 65 7.04 16.33 11.16
C LYS A 65 6.21 16.63 12.39
N VAL A 66 5.51 15.64 12.95
CA VAL A 66 4.54 15.87 14.02
C VAL A 66 5.06 15.35 15.36
N PHE A 67 4.85 16.12 16.42
CA PHE A 67 5.21 15.76 17.78
C PHE A 67 4.05 16.05 18.74
N VAL A 68 3.79 15.11 19.65
CA VAL A 68 2.90 15.31 20.80
C VAL A 68 3.73 15.89 21.93
N LEU A 69 3.35 17.07 22.44
CA LEU A 69 3.97 17.69 23.60
C LEU A 69 3.19 17.31 24.85
N ARG A 70 3.91 16.91 25.89
CA ARG A 70 3.36 16.53 27.19
C ARG A 70 3.84 17.50 28.26
N ASP A 71 3.03 17.75 29.27
CA ASP A 71 3.45 18.48 30.46
C ASP A 71 4.41 17.63 31.31
N SER A 72 4.89 18.18 32.42
CA SER A 72 5.80 17.48 33.34
C SER A 72 5.16 16.29 34.07
N ALA A 73 3.83 16.14 34.04
CA ALA A 73 3.12 14.98 34.54
C ALA A 73 2.93 13.88 33.46
N GLY A 74 3.36 14.15 32.21
CA GLY A 74 3.17 13.25 31.07
C GLY A 74 1.82 13.38 30.39
N THR A 75 0.98 14.35 30.80
CA THR A 75 -0.32 14.62 30.20
C THR A 75 -0.11 15.27 28.84
N PRO A 76 -0.72 14.77 27.76
CA PRO A 76 -0.62 15.40 26.45
C PRO A 76 -1.32 16.77 26.45
N VAL A 77 -0.62 17.81 25.96
CA VAL A 77 -1.10 19.20 25.97
C VAL A 77 -1.44 19.69 24.57
N CYS A 78 -0.54 19.51 23.60
CA CYS A 78 -0.76 19.89 22.21
C CYS A 78 0.05 19.02 21.24
N ALA A 79 -0.33 19.00 19.97
CA ALA A 79 0.46 18.46 18.88
C ALA A 79 1.02 19.61 18.03
N VAL A 80 2.27 19.49 17.62
CA VAL A 80 2.97 20.48 16.79
C VAL A 80 3.50 19.86 15.50
N GLU A 81 3.44 20.61 14.40
CA GLU A 81 4.06 20.27 13.12
C GLU A 81 5.31 21.13 12.90
N VAL A 82 6.45 20.51 12.65
CA VAL A 82 7.69 21.18 12.23
C VAL A 82 7.51 21.73 10.82
N VAL A 83 7.60 23.04 10.69
CA VAL A 83 7.46 23.77 9.41
C VAL A 83 8.81 24.09 8.78
N GLY A 84 9.87 24.21 9.58
CA GLY A 84 11.20 24.56 9.11
C GLY A 84 12.30 24.06 10.04
N VAL A 85 13.43 23.66 9.45
CA VAL A 85 14.67 23.42 10.17
C VAL A 85 15.78 24.15 9.43
N SER A 86 16.51 24.99 10.14
CA SER A 86 17.66 25.71 9.61
C SER A 86 18.83 25.65 10.58
N ALA A 87 20.01 26.05 10.11
CA ALA A 87 21.21 26.08 10.92
C ALA A 87 21.94 27.41 10.73
N SER A 88 22.34 28.01 11.84
CA SER A 88 23.06 29.28 11.89
C SER A 88 24.23 29.18 12.86
N SER A 89 25.17 30.10 12.78
CA SER A 89 26.19 30.23 13.82
C SER A 89 25.59 30.92 15.05
N PHE A 90 26.00 30.52 16.24
CA PHE A 90 25.55 31.11 17.51
C PHE A 90 25.73 32.63 17.54
N GLY A 91 26.84 33.11 16.98
CA GLY A 91 27.14 34.54 16.87
C GLY A 91 26.16 35.31 15.98
N ALA A 92 25.54 34.65 15.00
CA ALA A 92 24.67 35.24 13.99
C ALA A 92 23.19 35.30 14.38
N ILE A 93 22.82 34.82 15.58
CA ILE A 93 21.44 34.92 16.07
C ILE A 93 21.10 36.39 16.33
N THR A 94 20.00 36.86 15.73
CA THR A 94 19.52 38.24 15.82
C THR A 94 18.30 38.37 16.73
N ALA A 95 17.91 39.58 17.10
CA ALA A 95 16.70 39.81 17.89
C ALA A 95 15.43 39.32 17.15
N ALA A 96 15.41 39.43 15.81
CA ALA A 96 14.30 38.94 15.00
C ALA A 96 14.13 37.42 15.10
N ASP A 97 15.23 36.67 15.18
CA ASP A 97 15.23 35.22 15.37
C ASP A 97 14.66 34.80 16.74
N LEU A 98 14.71 35.69 17.73
CA LEU A 98 14.30 35.42 19.11
C LEU A 98 12.85 35.79 19.42
N THR A 99 12.17 36.48 18.50
CA THR A 99 10.80 37.01 18.69
C THR A 99 9.85 35.95 19.25
N ASP A 100 9.83 34.75 18.64
CA ASP A 100 8.88 33.68 18.98
C ASP A 100 9.54 32.49 19.70
N THR A 101 10.57 32.78 20.50
CA THR A 101 11.30 31.78 21.29
C THR A 101 10.96 31.81 22.77
N ASP A 102 11.38 30.77 23.49
CA ASP A 102 11.54 30.82 24.94
C ASP A 102 12.81 31.63 25.31
N GLY A 103 12.74 32.39 26.41
CA GLY A 103 13.87 33.14 26.96
C GLY A 103 13.97 34.62 26.55
N PRO A 104 15.12 35.27 26.85
CA PRO A 104 15.34 36.69 26.59
C PRO A 104 15.24 37.03 25.10
N LYS A 105 14.76 38.23 24.79
CA LYS A 105 14.60 38.73 23.42
C LYS A 105 15.81 39.54 22.94
N ASP A 106 16.62 40.04 23.86
CA ASP A 106 17.91 40.63 23.56
C ASP A 106 18.94 39.53 23.23
N PRO A 107 19.65 39.60 22.09
CA PRO A 107 20.61 38.58 21.70
C PRO A 107 21.78 38.38 22.68
N ALA A 108 22.23 39.42 23.39
CA ALA A 108 23.33 39.27 24.35
C ALA A 108 22.84 38.53 25.61
N GLU A 109 21.70 38.95 26.17
CA GLU A 109 21.06 38.27 27.31
C GLU A 109 20.70 36.82 26.97
N TRP A 110 20.17 36.58 25.76
CA TRP A 110 19.84 35.23 25.31
C TRP A 110 21.07 34.35 25.19
N LYS A 111 22.18 34.86 24.64
CA LYS A 111 23.44 34.11 24.53
C LYS A 111 23.98 33.71 25.90
N GLU A 112 23.94 34.62 26.88
CA GLU A 112 24.34 34.33 28.26
C GLU A 112 23.42 33.27 28.89
N TRP A 113 22.11 33.46 28.79
CA TRP A 113 21.10 32.52 29.30
C TRP A 113 21.26 31.11 28.70
N VAL A 114 21.48 31.02 27.40
CA VAL A 114 21.72 29.76 26.69
C VAL A 114 23.02 29.10 27.13
N GLN A 115 24.11 29.86 27.26
CA GLN A 115 25.39 29.34 27.72
C GLN A 115 25.28 28.78 29.14
N GLU A 116 24.58 29.47 30.04
CA GLU A 116 24.31 28.97 31.37
C GLU A 116 23.44 27.70 31.33
N THR A 117 22.33 27.75 30.59
CA THR A 117 21.34 26.66 30.53
C THR A 117 21.93 25.39 29.94
N TRP A 118 22.58 25.46 28.77
CA TRP A 118 23.12 24.28 28.08
C TRP A 118 24.42 23.74 28.68
N GLN A 119 25.09 24.49 29.57
CA GLN A 119 26.25 24.00 30.33
C GLN A 119 25.87 23.28 31.64
N LYS A 120 24.59 23.30 32.04
CA LYS A 120 24.10 22.58 33.24
C LYS A 120 24.41 21.08 33.14
N PRO A 121 24.71 20.41 34.27
CA PRO A 121 25.07 18.98 34.29
C PRO A 121 24.07 18.06 33.60
N VAL A 122 22.79 18.41 33.59
CA VAL A 122 21.72 17.64 32.93
C VAL A 122 21.97 17.47 31.42
N PHE A 123 22.61 18.45 30.76
CA PHE A 123 22.95 18.39 29.35
C PHE A 123 24.32 17.76 29.07
N ARG A 124 25.14 17.47 30.09
CA ARG A 124 26.49 16.86 29.90
C ARG A 124 26.44 15.44 29.34
N GLY A 125 25.32 14.73 29.51
CA GLY A 125 25.10 13.41 28.91
C GLY A 125 24.65 13.47 27.44
N MET A 126 24.23 14.64 26.97
CA MET A 126 23.86 14.88 25.59
C MET A 126 25.13 15.33 24.85
N CYS A 127 25.39 14.78 23.67
CA CYS A 127 26.67 14.91 22.94
C CYS A 127 26.94 16.30 22.33
N TYR A 128 26.53 17.35 23.04
CA TYR A 128 26.70 18.75 22.70
C TYR A 128 28.14 19.23 22.90
N PRO A 129 28.53 20.32 22.23
CA PRO A 129 29.78 20.99 22.51
C PRO A 129 29.84 21.40 23.99
N ARG A 130 30.92 21.02 24.70
CA ARG A 130 31.14 21.45 26.09
C ARG A 130 31.28 22.97 26.23
N ILE A 131 31.68 23.64 25.15
CA ILE A 131 31.89 25.09 25.10
C ILE A 131 31.16 25.59 23.86
N ILE A 132 30.29 26.57 24.05
CA ILE A 132 29.51 27.20 22.99
C ILE A 132 30.14 28.55 22.68
N ARG A 133 30.75 28.61 21.50
CA ARG A 133 31.39 29.79 20.90
C ARG A 133 30.48 30.38 19.83
N ASP A 134 30.74 31.62 19.40
CA ASP A 134 30.02 32.25 18.29
C ASP A 134 30.03 31.45 16.99
N SER A 135 31.08 30.67 16.75
CA SER A 135 31.19 29.77 15.58
C SER A 135 30.44 28.44 15.74
N SER A 136 29.81 28.18 16.89
CA SER A 136 29.07 26.94 17.12
C SER A 136 27.82 26.93 16.25
N VAL A 137 27.53 25.79 15.63
CA VAL A 137 26.31 25.63 14.83
C VAL A 137 25.13 25.42 15.77
N ILE A 138 24.12 26.27 15.64
CA ILE A 138 22.84 26.17 16.30
C ILE A 138 21.81 25.72 15.27
N ILE A 139 21.00 24.73 15.65
CA ILE A 139 19.85 24.29 14.87
C ILE A 139 18.64 25.09 15.35
N ARG A 140 17.96 25.72 14.40
CA ARG A 140 16.68 26.39 14.59
C ARG A 140 15.58 25.47 14.07
N VAL A 141 14.54 25.27 14.86
CA VAL A 141 13.36 24.49 14.48
C VAL A 141 12.14 25.35 14.67
N ASP A 142 11.49 25.64 13.56
CA ASP A 142 10.23 26.36 13.50
C ASP A 142 9.09 25.33 13.43
N PHE A 143 8.05 25.55 14.21
CA PHE A 143 6.88 24.68 14.26
C PHE A 143 5.60 25.49 14.47
N LYS A 144 4.47 24.85 14.17
CA LYS A 144 3.14 25.39 14.46
C LYS A 144 2.35 24.39 15.29
N VAL A 145 1.50 24.89 16.18
CA VAL A 145 0.50 24.06 16.85
C VAL A 145 -0.53 23.65 15.82
N ILE A 146 -0.78 22.34 15.72
CA ILE A 146 -1.81 21.78 14.85
C ILE A 146 -3.01 21.26 15.65
N GLU A 147 -2.82 21.00 16.94
CA GLU A 147 -3.91 20.62 17.84
C GLU A 147 -3.59 20.99 19.29
N VAL A 148 -4.60 21.42 20.04
CA VAL A 148 -4.55 21.54 21.50
C VAL A 148 -5.49 20.51 22.09
N PHE A 149 -4.97 19.56 22.86
CA PHE A 149 -5.78 18.50 23.44
C PHE A 149 -6.75 19.09 24.48
N GLY A 150 -8.01 18.64 24.43
CA GLY A 150 -9.09 19.19 25.24
C GLY A 150 -9.80 20.40 24.62
N GLN A 151 -9.30 20.94 23.50
CA GLN A 151 -10.04 21.88 22.67
C GLN A 151 -10.58 21.16 21.42
N LEU A 152 -11.80 21.51 21.03
CA LEU A 152 -12.35 21.07 19.74
C LEU A 152 -11.67 21.91 18.65
N GLY A 153 -11.11 21.24 17.65
CA GLY A 153 -10.56 21.92 16.48
C GLY A 153 -11.67 22.55 15.64
N GLU A 154 -11.29 23.45 14.74
CA GLU A 154 -12.23 24.06 13.79
C GLU A 154 -12.74 23.01 12.82
N THR A 155 -14.06 22.85 12.73
CA THR A 155 -14.68 22.00 11.72
C THR A 155 -14.31 22.54 10.33
N PRO A 156 -13.74 21.71 9.44
CA PRO A 156 -13.38 22.16 8.10
C PRO A 156 -14.61 22.66 7.33
N SER A 157 -14.41 23.59 6.39
CA SER A 157 -15.48 23.97 5.46
C SER A 157 -15.93 22.76 4.65
N ALA A 158 -17.17 22.77 4.14
CA ALA A 158 -17.71 21.67 3.34
C ALA A 158 -16.82 21.31 2.14
N GLU A 159 -16.28 22.32 1.43
CA GLU A 159 -15.34 22.13 0.32
C GLU A 159 -14.03 21.48 0.77
N THR A 160 -13.50 21.90 1.93
CA THR A 160 -12.29 21.30 2.49
C THR A 160 -12.54 19.85 2.93
N ALA A 161 -13.68 19.57 3.56
CA ALA A 161 -14.07 18.22 3.96
C ALA A 161 -14.22 17.30 2.74
N ASP A 162 -14.82 17.79 1.66
CA ASP A 162 -14.98 17.07 0.41
C ASP A 162 -13.62 16.72 -0.23
N ALA A 163 -12.70 17.70 -0.28
CA ALA A 163 -11.34 17.48 -0.78
C ALA A 163 -10.54 16.48 0.08
N LEU A 164 -10.71 16.51 1.40
CA LEU A 164 -10.10 15.53 2.31
C LEU A 164 -10.68 14.12 2.10
N LEU A 165 -11.99 14.00 1.86
CA LEU A 165 -12.61 12.72 1.50
C LEU A 165 -12.10 12.20 0.15
N ASP A 166 -11.90 13.07 -0.84
CA ASP A 166 -11.30 12.68 -2.12
C ASP A 166 -9.86 12.21 -1.95
N LEU A 167 -9.08 12.81 -1.05
CA LEU A 167 -7.74 12.36 -0.71
C LEU A 167 -7.75 10.97 -0.07
N LEU A 168 -8.70 10.70 0.84
CA LEU A 168 -8.90 9.37 1.43
C LEU A 168 -9.30 8.33 0.37
N PHE A 169 -10.21 8.68 -0.53
CA PHE A 169 -10.66 7.80 -1.61
C PHE A 169 -9.52 7.46 -2.59
N ASP A 170 -8.78 8.46 -3.03
CA ASP A 170 -7.59 8.28 -3.87
C ASP A 170 -6.54 7.38 -3.17
N GLY A 171 -6.48 7.48 -1.85
CA GLY A 171 -5.69 6.63 -0.97
C GLY A 171 -6.06 5.14 -1.04
N LEU A 172 -7.25 4.75 -1.54
CA LEU A 172 -7.63 3.34 -1.73
C LEU A 172 -6.84 2.65 -2.84
N THR A 173 -6.51 3.37 -3.91
CA THR A 173 -5.73 2.84 -5.04
C THR A 173 -4.26 3.25 -4.98
N LYS A 174 -3.92 4.39 -4.37
CA LYS A 174 -2.53 4.81 -4.13
C LYS A 174 -1.97 4.13 -2.87
N ARG A 175 -0.64 4.10 -2.64
CA ARG A 175 -0.09 3.60 -1.35
C ARG A 175 0.00 4.73 -0.32
N ALA A 176 -1.14 5.31 0.03
CA ALA A 176 -1.19 6.18 1.20
C ALA A 176 -0.77 5.38 2.43
N THR A 177 0.12 5.94 3.24
CA THR A 177 0.53 5.29 4.49
C THR A 177 -0.56 5.46 5.56
N PRO A 178 -0.61 4.60 6.59
CA PRO A 178 -1.55 4.78 7.69
C PRO A 178 -1.43 6.16 8.35
N GLU A 179 -0.22 6.73 8.39
CA GLU A 179 0.07 8.04 8.97
C GLU A 179 -0.52 9.17 8.11
N GLU A 180 -0.34 9.13 6.79
CA GLU A 180 -0.93 10.11 5.86
C GLU A 180 -2.47 10.08 5.93
N VAL A 181 -3.03 8.87 6.01
CA VAL A 181 -4.47 8.68 6.19
C VAL A 181 -4.94 9.24 7.53
N LEU A 182 -4.26 8.93 8.65
CA LEU A 182 -4.63 9.47 9.96
C LEU A 182 -4.53 11.00 10.03
N ALA A 183 -3.48 11.58 9.44
CA ALA A 183 -3.35 13.03 9.37
C ALA A 183 -4.51 13.67 8.60
N THR A 184 -5.03 12.97 7.58
CA THR A 184 -6.22 13.40 6.82
C THR A 184 -7.49 13.23 7.66
N ILE A 185 -7.64 12.11 8.38
CA ILE A 185 -8.80 11.82 9.23
C ILE A 185 -8.94 12.84 10.37
N VAL A 186 -7.85 13.15 11.08
CA VAL A 186 -7.88 14.10 12.21
C VAL A 186 -8.24 15.51 11.74
N LYS A 187 -7.80 15.91 10.54
CA LYS A 187 -8.21 17.18 9.91
C LYS A 187 -9.67 17.18 9.46
N LEU A 188 -10.15 16.05 8.96
CA LEU A 188 -11.53 15.89 8.47
C LEU A 188 -12.54 15.95 9.62
N ASP A 189 -12.20 15.39 10.78
CA ASP A 189 -13.13 15.24 11.90
C ASP A 189 -12.49 15.63 13.24
N PRO A 190 -12.52 16.93 13.57
CA PRO A 190 -12.01 17.44 14.85
C PRO A 190 -12.83 16.98 16.06
N SER A 191 -14.01 16.39 15.85
CA SER A 191 -14.88 15.87 16.92
C SER A 191 -14.42 14.51 17.48
N LEU A 192 -13.39 13.91 16.88
CA LEU A 192 -12.85 12.63 17.32
C LEU A 192 -12.41 12.68 18.79
N PRO A 193 -12.64 11.60 19.57
CA PRO A 193 -12.21 11.50 20.96
C PRO A 193 -10.72 11.85 21.16
N ALA A 194 -10.39 12.48 22.28
CA ALA A 194 -9.03 12.96 22.54
C ALA A 194 -7.99 11.82 22.60
N ASP A 195 -8.39 10.66 23.13
CA ASP A 195 -7.58 9.43 23.15
C ASP A 195 -7.32 8.90 21.74
N PHE A 196 -8.33 8.94 20.84
CA PHE A 196 -8.14 8.62 19.43
C PHE A 196 -7.13 9.57 18.77
N ARG A 197 -7.33 10.88 18.91
CA ARG A 197 -6.46 11.91 18.30
C ARG A 197 -5.03 11.78 18.81
N LEU A 198 -4.85 11.54 20.11
CA LEU A 198 -3.54 11.25 20.70
C LEU A 198 -2.89 10.02 20.07
N GLY A 199 -3.61 8.90 19.99
CA GLY A 199 -3.11 7.67 19.36
C GLY A 199 -2.76 7.86 17.88
N ALA A 200 -3.56 8.66 17.16
CA ALA A 200 -3.29 9.03 15.78
C ALA A 200 -2.00 9.84 15.65
N TYR A 201 -1.80 10.88 16.46
CA TYR A 201 -0.57 11.69 16.44
C TYR A 201 0.67 10.91 16.88
N ASP A 202 0.53 10.00 17.84
CA ASP A 202 1.62 9.10 18.25
C ASP A 202 2.07 8.16 17.11
N LEU A 203 1.17 7.80 16.20
CA LEU A 203 1.53 7.07 14.97
C LEU A 203 2.08 7.99 13.89
N ILE A 204 1.46 9.16 13.66
CA ILE A 204 1.94 10.14 12.66
C ILE A 204 3.38 10.59 12.98
N ALA A 205 3.73 10.70 14.26
CA ALA A 205 5.08 11.06 14.72
C ALA A 205 6.15 10.00 14.41
N LYS A 206 5.77 8.79 13.99
CA LYS A 206 6.69 7.67 13.77
C LYS A 206 6.90 7.42 12.26
N PRO A 207 8.16 7.38 11.78
CA PRO A 207 8.47 7.14 10.38
C PRO A 207 8.33 5.64 10.09
N HIS A 208 7.12 5.20 9.71
CA HIS A 208 6.83 3.77 9.56
C HIS A 208 7.12 3.19 8.17
N SER A 209 7.38 4.01 7.13
CA SER A 209 7.70 3.48 5.80
C SER A 209 8.45 4.48 4.90
N LEU A 210 9.68 4.13 4.50
CA LEU A 210 10.46 4.81 3.45
C LEU A 210 10.20 4.26 2.04
N MET A 211 9.22 3.37 1.87
CA MET A 211 9.03 2.69 0.59
C MET A 211 8.30 3.57 -0.43
N PRO A 212 8.68 3.50 -1.72
CA PRO A 212 7.97 4.19 -2.80
C PRO A 212 6.47 3.88 -2.81
N THR A 213 5.67 4.93 -2.99
CA THR A 213 4.21 4.96 -2.85
C THR A 213 3.43 4.49 -4.09
N THR A 214 4.12 4.09 -5.17
CA THR A 214 3.43 3.73 -6.42
C THR A 214 3.20 2.23 -6.54
N PHE A 215 1.94 1.86 -6.81
CA PHE A 215 1.63 0.54 -7.34
C PHE A 215 2.15 0.41 -8.77
N VAL A 216 2.29 -0.82 -9.26
CA VAL A 216 2.59 -1.05 -10.67
C VAL A 216 1.42 -0.51 -11.47
N THR A 217 1.66 0.48 -12.32
CA THR A 217 0.67 1.02 -13.24
C THR A 217 0.86 0.42 -14.62
N ALA A 218 -0.25 0.27 -15.35
CA ALA A 218 -0.17 -0.06 -16.76
C ALA A 218 0.44 1.12 -17.54
N PRO A 219 1.29 0.88 -18.54
CA PRO A 219 1.72 1.91 -19.48
C PRO A 219 0.52 2.62 -20.11
N ASP A 220 0.58 3.95 -20.15
CA ASP A 220 -0.38 4.75 -20.92
C ASP A 220 -0.15 4.54 -22.42
N VAL A 221 -1.22 4.20 -23.13
CA VAL A 221 -1.23 3.96 -24.59
C VAL A 221 -2.09 4.98 -25.34
N THR A 222 -2.65 5.98 -24.66
CA THR A 222 -3.61 6.96 -25.22
C THR A 222 -3.06 7.62 -26.49
N GLY A 223 -1.86 8.22 -26.43
CA GLY A 223 -1.25 8.85 -27.60
C GLY A 223 -0.89 7.88 -28.76
N LEU A 224 -0.79 6.57 -28.50
CA LEU A 224 -0.64 5.57 -29.55
C LEU A 224 -1.99 5.19 -30.19
N VAL A 225 -3.05 5.14 -29.39
CA VAL A 225 -4.43 4.93 -29.87
C VAL A 225 -4.83 6.07 -30.80
N GLU A 226 -4.71 7.33 -30.35
CA GLU A 226 -5.05 8.52 -31.14
C GLU A 226 -4.31 8.56 -32.49
N ARG A 227 -3.01 8.29 -32.47
CA ARG A 227 -2.19 8.24 -33.68
C ARG A 227 -2.60 7.11 -34.62
N THR A 228 -3.01 5.96 -34.07
CA THR A 228 -3.42 4.81 -34.86
C THR A 228 -4.81 5.05 -35.45
N GLU A 229 -5.71 5.68 -34.70
CA GLU A 229 -7.02 6.12 -35.18
C GLU A 229 -6.90 7.07 -36.38
N GLU A 230 -5.99 8.05 -36.32
CA GLU A 230 -5.72 8.94 -37.46
C GLU A 230 -5.34 8.15 -38.73
N PHE A 231 -4.67 7.00 -38.57
CA PHE A 231 -4.29 6.13 -39.68
C PHE A 231 -5.39 5.18 -40.14
N THR A 232 -6.32 4.80 -39.28
CA THR A 232 -7.43 3.90 -39.63
C THR A 232 -8.63 4.65 -40.19
N ARG A 233 -8.81 5.94 -39.86
CA ARG A 233 -9.95 6.77 -40.31
C ARG A 233 -10.11 6.86 -41.83
N GLU A 234 -9.01 6.73 -42.57
CA GLU A 234 -9.03 6.74 -44.05
C GLU A 234 -9.50 5.42 -44.68
N PHE A 235 -9.62 4.34 -43.89
CA PHE A 235 -10.00 3.03 -44.39
C PHE A 235 -11.49 2.78 -44.13
N PRO A 236 -12.34 2.73 -45.18
CA PRO A 236 -13.76 2.49 -45.02
C PRO A 236 -14.02 1.10 -44.44
N GLY A 237 -14.94 1.02 -43.48
CA GLY A 237 -15.39 -0.24 -42.88
C GLY A 237 -14.47 -0.81 -41.79
N LEU A 238 -13.41 -0.12 -41.38
CA LEU A 238 -12.68 -0.50 -40.17
C LEU A 238 -13.48 -0.15 -38.90
N PRO A 239 -13.38 -0.96 -37.83
CA PRO A 239 -14.04 -0.65 -36.57
C PRO A 239 -13.46 0.61 -35.94
N THR A 240 -14.28 1.32 -35.16
CA THR A 240 -13.88 2.49 -34.39
C THR A 240 -13.11 2.08 -33.14
N PRO A 241 -12.09 2.85 -32.72
CA PRO A 241 -11.39 2.58 -31.47
C PRO A 241 -12.35 2.64 -30.28
N PRO A 242 -12.06 1.93 -29.18
CA PRO A 242 -12.80 2.07 -27.94
C PRO A 242 -12.65 3.49 -27.38
N VAL A 243 -13.71 4.02 -26.78
CA VAL A 243 -13.74 5.37 -26.17
C VAL A 243 -12.78 5.47 -24.98
N ASP A 244 -12.63 4.38 -24.22
CA ASP A 244 -11.78 4.32 -23.05
C ASP A 244 -10.40 3.73 -23.38
N ALA A 245 -9.38 4.57 -23.40
CA ALA A 245 -7.98 4.17 -23.61
C ALA A 245 -7.40 3.34 -22.44
N GLY A 246 -8.06 3.31 -21.29
CA GLY A 246 -7.72 2.45 -20.15
C GLY A 246 -8.18 1.00 -20.31
N SER A 247 -9.12 0.73 -21.22
CA SER A 247 -9.62 -0.62 -21.52
C SER A 247 -8.67 -1.38 -22.45
N HIS A 248 -7.47 -1.73 -21.96
CA HIS A 248 -6.41 -2.33 -22.80
C HIS A 248 -6.82 -3.58 -23.57
N HIS A 249 -7.69 -4.42 -23.01
CA HIS A 249 -8.22 -5.61 -23.70
C HIS A 249 -9.11 -5.22 -24.89
N LYS A 250 -10.00 -4.23 -24.75
CA LYS A 250 -10.81 -3.72 -25.87
C LYS A 250 -9.95 -3.09 -26.97
N ILE A 251 -8.80 -2.50 -26.61
CA ILE A 251 -7.84 -1.99 -27.60
C ILE A 251 -7.18 -3.14 -28.35
N VAL A 252 -6.85 -4.24 -27.67
CA VAL A 252 -6.34 -5.45 -28.32
C VAL A 252 -7.36 -5.98 -29.32
N ASP A 253 -8.62 -6.18 -28.89
CA ASP A 253 -9.70 -6.67 -29.75
C ASP A 253 -9.89 -5.75 -30.98
N TRP A 254 -10.00 -4.44 -30.77
CA TRP A 254 -10.11 -3.46 -31.86
C TRP A 254 -8.96 -3.53 -32.87
N VAL A 255 -7.73 -3.69 -32.37
CA VAL A 255 -6.55 -3.78 -33.24
C VAL A 255 -6.52 -5.10 -34.00
N GLU A 256 -6.94 -6.20 -33.38
CA GLU A 256 -7.06 -7.50 -34.04
C GLU A 256 -8.11 -7.47 -35.15
N ASP A 257 -9.29 -6.90 -34.88
CA ASP A 257 -10.35 -6.71 -35.87
C ASP A 257 -9.88 -5.84 -37.06
N CYS A 258 -9.15 -4.75 -36.78
CA CYS A 258 -8.55 -3.90 -37.82
C CYS A 258 -7.53 -4.68 -38.65
N LEU A 259 -6.68 -5.48 -38.00
CA LEU A 259 -5.66 -6.27 -38.69
C LEU A 259 -6.30 -7.36 -39.56
N GLU A 260 -7.33 -8.04 -39.08
CA GLU A 260 -8.13 -8.99 -39.85
C GLU A 260 -8.76 -8.32 -41.09
N ALA A 261 -9.41 -7.17 -40.91
CA ALA A 261 -9.98 -6.39 -42.01
C ALA A 261 -8.93 -5.90 -43.02
N LEU A 262 -7.66 -5.77 -42.61
CA LEU A 262 -6.52 -5.41 -43.46
C LEU A 262 -5.78 -6.62 -44.07
N GLY A 263 -6.31 -7.84 -43.90
CA GLY A 263 -5.79 -9.07 -44.48
C GLY A 263 -4.88 -9.89 -43.57
N PHE A 264 -4.91 -9.66 -42.25
CA PHE A 264 -4.12 -10.41 -41.27
C PHE A 264 -5.02 -11.22 -40.34
N PRO A 265 -5.62 -12.34 -40.81
CA PRO A 265 -6.63 -13.10 -40.06
C PRO A 265 -6.09 -13.84 -38.83
N SER A 266 -4.76 -13.93 -38.66
CA SER A 266 -4.16 -14.49 -37.45
C SER A 266 -2.90 -13.71 -37.08
N VAL A 267 -3.02 -12.78 -36.14
CA VAL A 267 -1.84 -12.19 -35.50
C VAL A 267 -1.43 -13.15 -34.39
N ALA A 268 -0.69 -14.20 -34.74
CA ALA A 268 -0.20 -15.14 -33.74
C ALA A 268 0.64 -14.39 -32.70
N VAL A 269 0.12 -14.28 -31.48
CA VAL A 269 0.89 -13.80 -30.32
C VAL A 269 1.88 -14.92 -30.00
N THR A 270 3.12 -14.78 -30.49
CA THR A 270 4.21 -15.69 -30.12
C THR A 270 4.57 -15.47 -28.65
N THR A 271 3.81 -16.10 -27.76
CA THR A 271 4.14 -16.19 -26.34
C THR A 271 5.27 -17.20 -26.18
N ARG A 272 6.49 -16.67 -26.06
CA ARG A 272 7.72 -17.28 -25.55
C ARG A 272 7.61 -18.71 -24.98
N ARG A 273 7.57 -19.75 -25.82
CA ARG A 273 7.98 -21.12 -25.48
C ARG A 273 9.00 -21.62 -26.50
N GLY A 274 10.19 -21.02 -26.49
CA GLY A 274 11.31 -21.45 -27.32
C GLY A 274 12.52 -20.55 -27.14
N LYS A 275 13.65 -21.11 -26.70
CA LYS A 275 14.94 -20.43 -26.49
C LYS A 275 15.36 -19.63 -27.73
N ALA A 276 15.53 -18.31 -27.59
CA ALA A 276 16.43 -17.54 -28.44
C ALA A 276 17.28 -16.62 -27.57
N ARG A 277 18.59 -16.91 -27.55
CA ARG A 277 19.65 -16.04 -27.05
C ARG A 277 19.88 -14.93 -28.08
N SER A 278 19.17 -13.82 -27.96
CA SER A 278 19.62 -12.50 -28.47
C SER A 278 18.58 -11.44 -28.12
N GLY A 279 19.03 -10.32 -27.57
CA GLY A 279 18.19 -9.14 -27.34
C GLY A 279 17.51 -8.67 -28.63
N HIS A 280 16.32 -8.09 -28.48
CA HIS A 280 15.48 -7.53 -29.54
C HIS A 280 14.83 -8.53 -30.51
N ARG A 281 13.68 -9.10 -30.09
CA ARG A 281 12.54 -9.44 -30.96
C ARG A 281 11.41 -10.04 -30.12
N ASN A 282 10.49 -9.20 -29.64
CA ASN A 282 9.22 -9.64 -29.06
C ASN A 282 8.11 -8.80 -29.69
N GLY A 283 7.20 -9.42 -30.43
CA GLY A 283 6.02 -8.84 -31.07
C GLY A 283 5.40 -9.92 -31.96
N GLY A 284 4.06 -9.97 -32.04
CA GLY A 284 3.36 -10.86 -32.95
C GLY A 284 3.94 -10.69 -34.37
N HIS A 285 4.41 -11.78 -34.96
CA HIS A 285 4.85 -11.77 -36.33
C HIS A 285 3.61 -11.93 -37.19
N ALA A 286 3.02 -10.81 -37.61
CA ALA A 286 2.15 -10.84 -38.77
C ALA A 286 3.01 -11.33 -39.94
N ASP A 287 2.65 -12.47 -40.53
CA ASP A 287 3.35 -12.97 -41.71
C ASP A 287 3.14 -11.93 -42.81
N PHE A 288 4.21 -11.21 -43.17
CA PHE A 288 4.13 -10.17 -44.18
C PHE A 288 3.79 -10.72 -45.57
N ARG A 289 3.77 -12.06 -45.74
CA ARG A 289 3.23 -12.75 -46.92
C ARG A 289 1.70 -12.70 -46.99
N GLN A 290 1.00 -12.47 -45.89
CA GLN A 290 -0.46 -12.31 -45.84
C GLN A 290 -0.92 -10.89 -46.23
N ARG A 291 0.02 -9.97 -46.51
CA ARG A 291 -0.31 -8.60 -46.94
C ARG A 291 -1.12 -8.60 -48.23
N LEU A 292 -2.09 -7.72 -48.31
CA LEU A 292 -2.77 -7.41 -49.57
C LEU A 292 -1.73 -6.92 -50.59
N ASN A 293 -1.71 -7.56 -51.76
CA ASN A 293 -0.93 -7.09 -52.90
C ASN A 293 -1.54 -5.80 -53.48
N ARG A 294 -0.88 -5.18 -54.46
CA ARG A 294 -1.34 -3.89 -55.02
C ARG A 294 -2.76 -3.98 -55.60
N GLU A 295 -3.09 -5.07 -56.27
CA GLU A 295 -4.39 -5.29 -56.92
C GLU A 295 -5.48 -5.52 -55.87
N GLN A 296 -5.22 -6.40 -54.89
CA GLN A 296 -6.11 -6.67 -53.77
C GLN A 296 -6.38 -5.41 -52.94
N LEU A 297 -5.34 -4.59 -52.70
CA LEU A 297 -5.48 -3.30 -52.00
C LEU A 297 -6.34 -2.33 -52.81
N ALA A 298 -6.10 -2.20 -54.12
CA ALA A 298 -6.87 -1.31 -54.98
C ALA A 298 -8.35 -1.73 -55.08
N HIS A 299 -8.62 -3.04 -55.07
CA HIS A 299 -9.97 -3.60 -55.07
C HIS A 299 -10.68 -3.37 -53.73
N ARG A 300 -10.01 -3.65 -52.60
CA ARG A 300 -10.63 -3.60 -51.27
C ARG A 300 -10.73 -2.18 -50.70
N PHE A 301 -9.73 -1.34 -50.97
CA PHE A 301 -9.64 0.03 -50.47
C PHE A 301 -9.22 1.00 -51.59
N PRO A 302 -10.15 1.35 -52.51
CA PRO A 302 -9.87 2.27 -53.62
C PRO A 302 -9.34 3.61 -53.11
N GLY A 303 -8.28 4.13 -53.73
CA GLY A 303 -7.68 5.42 -53.37
C GLY A 303 -6.60 5.37 -52.28
N ILE A 304 -6.42 4.23 -51.59
CA ILE A 304 -5.36 4.09 -50.58
C ILE A 304 -4.03 3.68 -51.22
N SER A 305 -2.98 4.48 -50.96
CA SER A 305 -1.63 4.14 -51.41
C SER A 305 -1.01 2.97 -50.61
N VAL A 306 -0.18 2.16 -51.27
CA VAL A 306 0.58 1.07 -50.61
C VAL A 306 1.42 1.58 -49.43
N ARG A 307 1.97 2.80 -49.53
CA ARG A 307 2.74 3.44 -48.45
C ARG A 307 1.86 3.73 -47.24
N ARG A 308 0.65 4.25 -47.45
CA ARG A 308 -0.32 4.54 -46.37
C ARG A 308 -0.76 3.25 -45.69
N TYR A 309 -1.19 2.25 -46.45
CA TYR A 309 -1.50 0.90 -45.95
C TYR A 309 -0.39 0.33 -45.06
N ARG A 310 0.86 0.32 -45.54
CA ARG A 310 2.01 -0.16 -44.75
C ARG A 310 2.30 0.68 -43.51
N LYS A 311 1.96 1.97 -43.50
CA LYS A 311 2.10 2.84 -42.34
C LYS A 311 1.04 2.47 -41.29
N THR A 312 -0.22 2.35 -41.70
CA THR A 312 -1.35 1.94 -40.85
C THR A 312 -1.11 0.58 -40.21
N VAL A 313 -0.76 -0.44 -41.00
CA VAL A 313 -0.46 -1.79 -40.49
C VAL A 313 0.68 -1.78 -39.47
N ARG A 314 1.76 -1.02 -39.72
CA ARG A 314 2.88 -0.92 -38.75
C ARG A 314 2.47 -0.23 -37.46
N ALA A 315 1.62 0.79 -37.54
CA ALA A 315 1.08 1.46 -36.36
C ALA A 315 0.20 0.51 -35.55
N LEU A 316 -0.72 -0.20 -36.21
CA LEU A 316 -1.56 -1.23 -35.59
C LEU A 316 -0.73 -2.33 -34.91
N LEU A 317 0.29 -2.89 -35.58
CA LEU A 317 1.16 -3.90 -34.96
C LEU A 317 1.96 -3.35 -33.76
N HIS A 318 2.39 -2.09 -33.83
CA HIS A 318 3.06 -1.43 -32.71
C HIS A 318 2.11 -1.22 -31.54
N LEU A 319 0.90 -0.72 -31.80
CA LEU A 319 -0.14 -0.54 -30.81
C LEU A 319 -0.54 -1.88 -30.21
N HIS A 320 -0.78 -2.92 -31.01
CA HIS A 320 -1.11 -4.26 -30.53
C HIS A 320 -0.11 -4.75 -29.48
N LYS A 321 1.19 -4.68 -29.79
CA LYS A 321 2.25 -5.08 -28.87
C LYS A 321 2.23 -4.27 -27.57
N ARG A 322 2.02 -2.96 -27.67
CA ARG A 322 1.98 -2.06 -26.51
C ARG A 322 0.73 -2.31 -25.67
N ALA A 323 -0.42 -2.49 -26.30
CA ALA A 323 -1.70 -2.81 -25.70
C ALA A 323 -1.64 -4.17 -24.97
N LEU A 324 -1.09 -5.23 -25.57
CA LEU A 324 -0.87 -6.51 -24.88
C LEU A 324 0.04 -6.38 -23.65
N THR A 325 1.10 -5.56 -23.76
CA THR A 325 1.99 -5.31 -22.62
C THR A 325 1.26 -4.55 -21.52
N ALA A 326 0.42 -3.57 -21.90
CA ALA A 326 -0.35 -2.77 -20.98
C ALA A 326 -1.48 -3.56 -20.32
N ALA A 327 -2.24 -4.37 -21.07
CA ALA A 327 -3.24 -5.30 -20.56
C ALA A 327 -2.63 -6.25 -19.53
N ALA A 328 -1.49 -6.88 -19.85
CA ALA A 328 -0.83 -7.79 -18.93
C ALA A 328 -0.20 -7.09 -17.70
N ALA A 329 0.07 -5.78 -17.78
CA ALA A 329 0.47 -4.96 -16.63
C ALA A 329 -0.74 -4.54 -15.79
N ALA A 330 -1.87 -4.22 -16.43
CA ALA A 330 -3.15 -3.92 -15.78
C ALA A 330 -3.69 -5.14 -15.02
N ASP A 331 -3.66 -6.32 -15.64
CA ASP A 331 -4.06 -7.58 -14.99
C ASP A 331 -3.18 -7.87 -13.78
N TYR A 332 -1.86 -7.64 -13.90
CA TYR A 332 -0.93 -7.79 -12.79
C TYR A 332 -1.20 -6.77 -11.67
N ALA A 333 -1.47 -5.51 -12.01
CA ALA A 333 -1.83 -4.48 -11.06
C ALA A 333 -3.13 -4.81 -10.33
N ARG A 334 -4.17 -5.24 -11.06
CA ARG A 334 -5.46 -5.69 -10.51
C ARG A 334 -5.28 -6.86 -9.55
N ALA A 335 -4.47 -7.87 -9.90
CA ALA A 335 -4.14 -8.97 -9.00
C ALA A 335 -3.43 -8.48 -7.72
N ILE A 336 -2.50 -7.52 -7.83
CA ILE A 336 -1.87 -6.92 -6.64
C ILE A 336 -2.91 -6.21 -5.77
N HIS A 337 -3.84 -5.44 -6.35
CA HIS A 337 -4.89 -4.75 -5.61
C HIS A 337 -5.81 -5.76 -4.90
N LEU A 338 -6.37 -6.73 -5.62
CA LEU A 338 -7.20 -7.79 -5.04
C LEU A 338 -6.48 -8.53 -3.90
N GLY A 339 -5.22 -8.89 -4.12
CA GLY A 339 -4.42 -9.63 -3.14
C GLY A 339 -3.93 -8.81 -1.95
N LYS A 340 -3.97 -7.48 -1.99
CA LYS A 340 -3.55 -6.62 -0.87
C LYS A 340 -4.72 -5.93 -0.20
N THR A 341 -5.60 -5.30 -0.98
CA THR A 341 -6.64 -4.40 -0.51
C THR A 341 -8.04 -4.96 -0.70
N ARG A 342 -8.16 -6.25 -1.05
CA ARG A 342 -9.45 -6.91 -1.30
C ARG A 342 -10.23 -6.16 -2.40
N LEU A 343 -11.51 -5.86 -2.19
CA LEU A 343 -12.35 -5.15 -3.18
C LEU A 343 -12.24 -3.62 -3.09
N ALA A 344 -11.29 -3.05 -2.32
CA ALA A 344 -11.22 -1.59 -2.10
C ALA A 344 -11.15 -0.77 -3.40
N PHE A 345 -10.49 -1.27 -4.44
CA PHE A 345 -10.35 -0.58 -5.73
C PHE A 345 -11.63 -0.61 -6.60
N LEU A 346 -12.65 -1.37 -6.18
CA LEU A 346 -13.97 -1.43 -6.82
C LEU A 346 -15.01 -0.57 -6.10
N ILE A 347 -14.65 0.06 -4.98
CA ILE A 347 -15.54 0.96 -4.25
C ILE A 347 -15.79 2.18 -5.14
N ASP A 348 -17.07 2.50 -5.34
CA ASP A 348 -17.48 3.71 -6.04
C ASP A 348 -17.21 4.96 -5.18
N ARG A 349 -16.85 6.06 -5.83
CA ARG A 349 -16.51 7.32 -5.14
C ARG A 349 -17.71 7.88 -4.38
N GLU A 350 -18.89 7.84 -4.97
CA GLU A 350 -20.10 8.37 -4.34
C GLU A 350 -20.48 7.52 -3.12
N ASP A 351 -20.45 6.18 -3.26
CA ASP A 351 -20.72 5.28 -2.14
C ASP A 351 -19.73 5.47 -0.98
N PHE A 352 -18.45 5.72 -1.28
CA PHE A 352 -17.44 6.00 -0.27
C PHE A 352 -17.73 7.31 0.49
N LYS A 353 -18.13 8.37 -0.22
CA LYS A 353 -18.32 9.72 0.36
C LYS A 353 -19.63 9.88 1.14
N LYS A 354 -20.61 8.99 0.97
CA LYS A 354 -21.92 9.03 1.65
C LYS A 354 -21.84 9.04 3.19
N SER A 355 -20.84 8.40 3.79
CA SER A 355 -20.61 8.40 5.24
C SER A 355 -19.15 8.68 5.53
N PRO A 356 -18.81 9.86 6.07
CA PRO A 356 -17.43 10.18 6.46
C PRO A 356 -16.85 9.18 7.46
N ALA A 357 -17.65 8.68 8.42
CA ALA A 357 -17.19 7.68 9.37
C ALA A 357 -16.81 6.36 8.66
N THR A 358 -17.63 5.92 7.71
CA THR A 358 -17.32 4.75 6.87
C THR A 358 -16.05 5.00 6.05
N ALA A 359 -15.92 6.17 5.41
CA ALA A 359 -14.74 6.55 4.63
C ALA A 359 -13.45 6.51 5.45
N GLN A 360 -13.47 7.04 6.68
CA GLN A 360 -12.32 7.05 7.59
C GLN A 360 -11.86 5.63 7.94
N PHE A 361 -12.77 4.75 8.36
CA PHE A 361 -12.45 3.34 8.63
C PHE A 361 -11.88 2.66 7.38
N VAL A 362 -12.56 2.82 6.25
CA VAL A 362 -12.22 2.13 5.00
C VAL A 362 -10.84 2.55 4.50
N ALA A 363 -10.54 3.86 4.52
CA ALA A 363 -9.25 4.37 4.13
C ALA A 363 -8.14 3.88 5.07
N TYR A 364 -8.34 3.96 6.39
CA TYR A 364 -7.33 3.57 7.36
C TYR A 364 -7.04 2.07 7.32
N TYR A 365 -8.08 1.23 7.35
CA TYR A 365 -7.93 -0.22 7.26
C TYR A 365 -7.27 -0.65 5.94
N THR A 366 -7.62 0.02 4.84
CA THR A 366 -6.97 -0.21 3.52
C THR A 366 -5.49 0.19 3.53
N ALA A 367 -5.11 1.30 4.17
CA ALA A 367 -3.72 1.68 4.33
C ALA A 367 -2.94 0.65 5.17
N ARG A 368 -3.56 0.11 6.22
CA ARG A 368 -3.00 -0.98 7.05
C ARG A 368 -2.79 -2.27 6.28
N LEU A 369 -3.75 -2.65 5.44
CA LEU A 369 -3.65 -3.81 4.54
C LEU A 369 -2.46 -3.69 3.54
N LYS A 370 -2.04 -2.48 3.20
CA LYS A 370 -0.94 -2.24 2.25
C LYS A 370 0.44 -2.39 2.85
N LEU A 371 0.55 -2.33 4.19
CA LEU A 371 1.80 -2.56 4.89
C LEU A 371 2.39 -3.91 4.50
N ARG A 372 3.72 -3.99 4.47
CA ARG A 372 4.37 -5.28 4.21
C ARG A 372 4.12 -6.20 5.39
N THR A 373 3.65 -7.40 5.07
CA THR A 373 3.62 -8.52 6.00
C THR A 373 5.05 -8.79 6.48
N LEU A 374 5.29 -8.73 7.80
CA LEU A 374 6.54 -9.22 8.39
C LEU A 374 6.62 -10.73 8.13
N PHE A 375 7.68 -11.20 7.46
CA PHE A 375 7.95 -12.64 7.34
C PHE A 375 8.71 -13.06 8.59
N THR A 376 7.98 -13.19 9.69
CA THR A 376 8.50 -13.93 10.84
C THR A 376 8.27 -15.42 10.62
N VAL A 377 9.08 -16.27 11.24
CA VAL A 377 8.81 -17.71 11.35
C VAL A 377 7.48 -17.97 12.09
N GLY A 378 6.92 -16.95 12.76
CA GLY A 378 5.59 -16.96 13.38
C GLY A 378 4.51 -16.16 12.62
N SER A 379 3.43 -15.81 13.33
CA SER A 379 2.22 -15.20 12.77
C SER A 379 2.43 -13.82 12.11
N GLN A 380 1.74 -13.60 10.99
CA GLN A 380 1.70 -12.31 10.28
C GLN A 380 1.07 -11.19 11.14
N VAL A 381 1.61 -9.97 11.05
CA VAL A 381 1.01 -8.77 11.68
C VAL A 381 -0.32 -8.46 11.03
N ARG A 382 -1.35 -8.23 11.85
CA ARG A 382 -2.72 -8.07 11.36
C ARG A 382 -3.03 -6.60 11.01
N PRO A 383 -3.97 -6.38 10.06
CA PRO A 383 -4.38 -5.04 9.68
C PRO A 383 -5.23 -4.36 10.76
N MET A 384 -6.09 -5.11 11.47
CA MET A 384 -6.95 -4.59 12.52
C MET A 384 -6.16 -4.32 13.81
N ASP A 385 -6.14 -3.07 14.23
CA ASP A 385 -5.59 -2.63 15.50
C ASP A 385 -6.62 -1.79 16.27
N HIS A 386 -6.21 -1.22 17.40
CA HIS A 386 -7.10 -0.44 18.25
C HIS A 386 -7.72 0.77 17.52
N ILE A 387 -6.94 1.49 16.70
CA ILE A 387 -7.44 2.65 15.94
C ILE A 387 -8.44 2.21 14.87
N ALA A 388 -8.14 1.15 14.12
CA ALA A 388 -9.07 0.61 13.14
C ALA A 388 -10.37 0.14 13.80
N GLN A 389 -10.30 -0.46 15.00
CA GLN A 389 -11.48 -0.86 15.76
C GLN A 389 -12.32 0.35 16.20
N LEU A 390 -11.69 1.41 16.74
CA LEU A 390 -12.41 2.64 17.11
C LEU A 390 -13.10 3.29 15.91
N LEU A 391 -12.45 3.31 14.74
CA LEU A 391 -13.05 3.80 13.50
C LEU A 391 -14.21 2.91 13.02
N LEU A 392 -14.08 1.59 13.15
CA LEU A 392 -15.15 0.65 12.81
C LEU A 392 -16.37 0.86 13.72
N ASP A 393 -16.16 0.92 15.03
CA ASP A 393 -17.24 1.10 16.01
C ASP A 393 -17.97 2.43 15.76
N ARG A 394 -17.23 3.50 15.46
CA ARG A 394 -17.80 4.80 15.05
C ARG A 394 -18.59 4.69 13.75
N ALA A 395 -18.05 4.01 12.74
CA ALA A 395 -18.74 3.82 11.47
C ALA A 395 -20.04 3.01 11.65
N LEU A 396 -20.05 1.97 12.47
CA LEU A 396 -21.23 1.16 12.76
C LEU A 396 -22.29 1.92 13.58
N ALA A 397 -21.89 2.92 14.36
CA ALA A 397 -22.79 3.80 15.09
C ALA A 397 -23.34 4.97 14.24
N ASP A 398 -22.79 5.23 13.05
CA ASP A 398 -23.27 6.27 12.14
C ASP A 398 -24.61 5.87 11.50
N PRO A 399 -25.68 6.69 11.61
CA PRO A 399 -26.96 6.38 10.95
C PRO A 399 -26.87 6.27 9.42
N ASN A 400 -25.83 6.85 8.80
CA ASN A 400 -25.59 6.80 7.36
C ASN A 400 -24.58 5.71 6.96
N VAL A 401 -24.25 4.78 7.87
CA VAL A 401 -23.26 3.72 7.64
C VAL A 401 -23.44 3.02 6.29
N GLN A 402 -22.34 2.90 5.54
CA GLN A 402 -22.32 2.18 4.28
C GLN A 402 -21.78 0.77 4.50
N LEU A 403 -22.58 -0.10 5.12
CA LEU A 403 -22.20 -1.50 5.42
C LEU A 403 -21.65 -2.26 4.20
N PRO A 404 -22.20 -2.13 2.97
CA PRO A 404 -21.63 -2.79 1.80
C PRO A 404 -20.19 -2.33 1.50
N VAL A 405 -19.87 -1.06 1.73
CA VAL A 405 -18.53 -0.50 1.54
C VAL A 405 -17.57 -1.07 2.59
N ILE A 406 -17.97 -1.13 3.86
CA ILE A 406 -17.19 -1.79 4.94
C ILE A 406 -16.94 -3.26 4.56
N ALA A 407 -17.99 -3.99 4.20
CA ALA A 407 -17.92 -5.42 3.89
C ALA A 407 -17.07 -5.75 2.64
N SER A 408 -16.88 -4.78 1.73
CA SER A 408 -15.99 -4.95 0.57
C SER A 408 -14.51 -5.09 0.96
N ILE A 409 -14.11 -4.57 2.13
CA ILE A 409 -12.73 -4.59 2.61
C ILE A 409 -12.55 -5.31 3.95
N TYR A 410 -13.56 -5.34 4.81
CA TYR A 410 -13.57 -5.98 6.12
C TYR A 410 -14.81 -6.85 6.19
N CYS A 411 -14.63 -8.11 5.78
CA CYS A 411 -15.72 -9.05 5.54
C CYS A 411 -15.67 -10.23 6.52
N PRO A 412 -15.65 -10.07 7.86
CA PRO A 412 -15.90 -11.20 8.74
C PRO A 412 -17.41 -11.56 8.70
N PRO A 413 -17.79 -12.80 9.09
CA PRO A 413 -19.19 -13.23 9.04
C PRO A 413 -20.13 -12.32 9.85
N VAL A 414 -19.65 -11.76 10.97
CA VAL A 414 -20.44 -10.83 11.80
C VAL A 414 -20.83 -9.55 11.07
N ILE A 415 -19.97 -9.00 10.20
CA ILE A 415 -20.30 -7.81 9.40
C ILE A 415 -21.25 -8.19 8.25
N VAL A 416 -21.04 -9.36 7.63
CA VAL A 416 -21.94 -9.87 6.59
C VAL A 416 -23.36 -10.09 7.13
N ALA A 417 -23.48 -10.58 8.37
CA ALA A 417 -24.77 -10.81 9.02
C ALA A 417 -25.59 -9.52 9.19
N LEU A 418 -24.95 -8.34 9.24
CA LEU A 418 -25.61 -7.03 9.32
C LEU A 418 -26.15 -6.54 7.96
N LEU A 419 -25.72 -7.16 6.85
CA LEU A 419 -26.20 -6.80 5.52
C LEU A 419 -27.61 -7.32 5.27
N ASP A 420 -28.39 -6.58 4.48
CA ASP A 420 -29.61 -7.13 3.88
C ASP A 420 -29.27 -8.20 2.83
N ASP A 421 -30.24 -9.03 2.48
CA ASP A 421 -30.02 -10.18 1.57
C ASP A 421 -29.60 -9.76 0.16
N ALA A 422 -30.07 -8.59 -0.31
CA ALA A 422 -29.67 -8.07 -1.61
C ALA A 422 -28.21 -7.65 -1.62
N ALA A 423 -27.71 -7.04 -0.53
CA ALA A 423 -26.33 -6.66 -0.34
C ALA A 423 -25.43 -7.89 -0.15
N LYS A 424 -25.87 -8.91 0.59
CA LYS A 424 -25.16 -10.21 0.70
C LYS A 424 -24.97 -10.83 -0.68
N LEU A 425 -26.04 -10.90 -1.48
CA LEU A 425 -25.99 -11.45 -2.83
C LEU A 425 -25.06 -10.65 -3.74
N ARG A 426 -25.17 -9.32 -3.75
CA ARG A 426 -24.26 -8.44 -4.52
C ARG A 426 -22.80 -8.62 -4.12
N LEU A 427 -22.52 -8.76 -2.83
CA LEU A 427 -21.16 -8.96 -2.34
C LEU A 427 -20.62 -10.34 -2.76
N ALA A 428 -21.42 -11.40 -2.63
CA ALA A 428 -21.07 -12.74 -3.07
C ALA A 428 -20.77 -12.80 -4.57
N THR A 429 -21.63 -12.21 -5.41
CA THR A 429 -21.43 -12.18 -6.86
C THR A 429 -20.22 -11.33 -7.24
N THR A 430 -19.95 -10.24 -6.53
CA THR A 430 -18.75 -9.42 -6.74
C THR A 430 -17.48 -10.22 -6.47
N TYR A 431 -17.38 -10.91 -5.34
CA TYR A 431 -16.24 -11.79 -5.04
C TYR A 431 -16.11 -12.92 -6.07
N PHE A 432 -17.23 -13.55 -6.44
CA PHE A 432 -17.24 -14.63 -7.42
C PHE A 432 -16.77 -14.18 -8.81
N ALA A 433 -17.22 -13.01 -9.27
CA ALA A 433 -16.74 -12.42 -10.53
C ALA A 433 -15.22 -12.16 -10.52
N GLN A 434 -14.64 -11.80 -9.36
CA GLN A 434 -13.18 -11.68 -9.25
C GLN A 434 -12.50 -13.06 -9.29
N LEU A 435 -13.10 -14.09 -8.70
CA LEU A 435 -12.60 -15.47 -8.76
C LEU A 435 -12.65 -16.03 -10.17
N GLU A 436 -13.71 -15.79 -10.94
CA GLU A 436 -13.80 -16.18 -12.35
C GLU A 436 -12.71 -15.51 -13.19
N TRP A 437 -12.51 -14.20 -13.02
CA TRP A 437 -11.43 -13.50 -13.69
C TRP A 437 -10.06 -14.06 -13.28
N LEU A 438 -9.81 -14.31 -11.98
CA LEU A 438 -8.57 -14.91 -11.48
C LEU A 438 -8.38 -16.34 -11.99
N ALA A 439 -9.45 -17.11 -12.18
CA ALA A 439 -9.39 -18.46 -12.72
C ALA A 439 -8.78 -18.45 -14.13
N ILE A 440 -9.18 -17.51 -14.98
CA ILE A 440 -8.62 -17.31 -16.32
C ILE A 440 -7.13 -16.94 -16.24
N GLN A 441 -6.78 -16.02 -15.33
CA GLN A 441 -5.38 -15.59 -15.14
C GLN A 441 -4.49 -16.74 -14.65
N LEU A 442 -4.93 -17.47 -13.64
CA LEU A 442 -4.20 -18.62 -13.10
C LEU A 442 -4.04 -19.72 -14.14
N LYS A 443 -5.09 -20.06 -14.89
CA LYS A 443 -5.01 -21.02 -16.00
C LYS A 443 -3.99 -20.60 -17.06
N THR A 444 -3.94 -19.31 -17.39
CA THR A 444 -2.98 -18.75 -18.36
C THR A 444 -1.54 -18.79 -17.85
N LEU A 445 -1.33 -18.54 -16.56
CA LEU A 445 -0.01 -18.54 -15.92
C LEU A 445 0.47 -19.95 -15.56
N TRP A 446 -0.44 -20.92 -15.44
CA TRP A 446 -0.17 -22.25 -14.95
C TRP A 446 0.90 -22.98 -15.77
N ASN A 447 1.84 -23.58 -15.05
CA ASN A 447 2.80 -24.51 -15.62
C ASN A 447 2.58 -25.89 -14.98
N PRO A 448 2.13 -26.92 -15.75
CA PRO A 448 1.88 -28.25 -15.21
C PRO A 448 3.05 -28.86 -14.43
N ARG A 449 4.29 -28.45 -14.75
CA ARG A 449 5.48 -28.89 -14.02
C ARG A 449 5.51 -28.47 -12.55
N TRP A 450 4.82 -27.38 -12.18
CA TRP A 450 4.79 -26.92 -10.79
C TRP A 450 4.04 -27.89 -9.88
N ARG A 451 3.04 -28.61 -10.43
CA ARG A 451 2.31 -29.65 -9.69
C ARG A 451 3.23 -30.76 -9.23
N THR A 452 4.20 -31.15 -10.05
CA THR A 452 5.16 -32.22 -9.72
C THR A 452 6.40 -31.72 -8.97
N SER A 453 6.66 -30.41 -8.96
CA SER A 453 7.90 -29.81 -8.42
C SER A 453 7.72 -29.04 -7.11
N THR A 454 6.81 -29.47 -6.24
CA THR A 454 6.58 -28.91 -4.89
C THR A 454 6.38 -27.39 -4.85
N MET A 455 5.88 -26.78 -5.94
CA MET A 455 5.75 -25.32 -6.10
C MET A 455 7.07 -24.53 -5.92
N VAL A 456 8.23 -25.15 -6.18
CA VAL A 456 9.53 -24.47 -6.15
C VAL A 456 9.82 -23.79 -7.49
N MET A 457 10.13 -22.49 -7.45
CA MET A 457 10.43 -21.71 -8.66
C MET A 457 11.71 -22.19 -9.33
N ARG A 458 11.74 -22.12 -10.66
CA ARG A 458 12.96 -22.31 -11.47
C ARG A 458 13.21 -21.08 -12.35
N LYS A 459 14.44 -21.00 -12.86
CA LYS A 459 14.82 -19.95 -13.83
C LYS A 459 13.83 -19.92 -15.01
N GLY A 460 13.26 -18.75 -15.27
CA GLY A 460 12.30 -18.52 -16.34
C GLY A 460 10.83 -18.60 -15.90
N ASP A 461 10.53 -18.98 -14.66
CA ASP A 461 9.17 -18.85 -14.11
C ASP A 461 8.77 -17.40 -13.91
N ASN A 462 7.49 -17.10 -14.15
CA ASN A 462 6.91 -15.80 -13.87
C ASN A 462 6.31 -15.78 -12.46
N SER A 463 7.16 -15.99 -11.45
CA SER A 463 6.74 -16.08 -10.05
C SER A 463 6.06 -14.81 -9.55
N SER A 464 6.46 -13.63 -10.04
CA SER A 464 5.81 -12.36 -9.67
C SER A 464 4.33 -12.34 -10.04
N ARG A 465 3.98 -12.68 -11.29
CA ARG A 465 2.57 -12.70 -11.72
C ARG A 465 1.80 -13.85 -11.08
N TRP A 466 2.40 -15.04 -11.00
CA TRP A 466 1.76 -16.19 -10.34
C TRP A 466 1.46 -15.89 -8.88
N ASN A 467 2.43 -15.41 -8.09
CA ASN A 467 2.25 -15.15 -6.67
C ASN A 467 1.26 -14.00 -6.42
N ALA A 468 1.18 -13.00 -7.31
CA ALA A 468 0.16 -11.96 -7.22
C ALA A 468 -1.25 -12.54 -7.46
N ALA A 469 -1.43 -13.35 -8.51
CA ALA A 469 -2.72 -13.99 -8.82
C ALA A 469 -3.12 -15.01 -7.74
N ALA A 470 -2.18 -15.83 -7.25
CA ALA A 470 -2.39 -16.79 -6.16
C ALA A 470 -2.82 -16.09 -4.86
N ARG A 471 -2.14 -15.01 -4.47
CA ARG A 471 -2.55 -14.21 -3.31
C ARG A 471 -3.93 -13.60 -3.50
N ALA A 472 -4.20 -13.04 -4.69
CA ALA A 472 -5.51 -12.49 -5.00
C ALA A 472 -6.61 -13.55 -4.92
N TRP A 473 -6.35 -14.76 -5.42
CA TRP A 473 -7.26 -15.90 -5.33
C TRP A 473 -7.60 -16.21 -3.88
N ASP A 474 -6.60 -16.41 -3.04
CA ASP A 474 -6.82 -16.77 -1.64
C ASP A 474 -7.56 -15.66 -0.87
N GLN A 475 -7.29 -14.38 -1.17
CA GLN A 475 -8.04 -13.26 -0.58
C GLN A 475 -9.49 -13.21 -1.04
N MET A 476 -9.77 -13.33 -2.34
CA MET A 476 -11.14 -13.31 -2.89
C MET A 476 -11.94 -14.53 -2.44
N ARG A 477 -11.30 -15.69 -2.40
CA ARG A 477 -11.85 -16.93 -1.85
C ARG A 477 -12.21 -16.76 -0.38
N THR A 478 -11.31 -16.20 0.43
CA THR A 478 -11.58 -15.95 1.85
C THR A 478 -12.76 -15.00 2.02
N GLY A 479 -12.83 -13.93 1.23
CA GLY A 479 -13.99 -13.02 1.23
C GLY A 479 -15.28 -13.74 0.87
N TRP A 480 -15.29 -14.52 -0.22
CA TRP A 480 -16.44 -15.33 -0.64
C TRP A 480 -16.90 -16.31 0.45
N LEU A 481 -15.97 -17.06 1.09
CA LEU A 481 -16.29 -17.95 2.21
C LEU A 481 -16.90 -17.21 3.40
N ASN A 482 -16.39 -16.03 3.73
CA ASN A 482 -17.00 -15.23 4.80
C ASN A 482 -18.42 -14.79 4.46
N VAL A 483 -18.70 -14.46 3.20
CA VAL A 483 -20.06 -14.14 2.76
C VAL A 483 -20.97 -15.34 2.90
N MET A 484 -20.56 -16.52 2.40
CA MET A 484 -21.36 -17.74 2.50
C MET A 484 -21.70 -18.08 3.95
N VAL A 485 -20.71 -18.02 4.86
CA VAL A 485 -20.91 -18.30 6.28
C VAL A 485 -21.78 -17.23 6.96
N GLY A 486 -21.49 -15.95 6.73
CA GLY A 486 -22.26 -14.86 7.33
C GLY A 486 -23.69 -14.72 6.79
N ALA A 487 -23.97 -15.30 5.62
CA ALA A 487 -25.30 -15.38 5.03
C ALA A 487 -26.04 -16.70 5.36
N HIS A 488 -25.38 -17.64 6.05
CA HIS A 488 -25.91 -18.99 6.34
C HIS A 488 -26.27 -19.78 5.06
N TRP A 489 -25.43 -19.69 4.03
CA TRP A 489 -25.57 -20.45 2.77
C TRP A 489 -24.73 -21.73 2.78
N ASP A 490 -24.88 -22.52 3.85
CA ASP A 490 -24.08 -23.73 4.11
C ASP A 490 -24.23 -24.80 3.01
N ASP A 491 -25.41 -24.88 2.40
CA ASP A 491 -25.69 -25.80 1.29
C ASP A 491 -24.82 -25.50 0.06
N VAL A 492 -24.59 -24.20 -0.22
CA VAL A 492 -23.73 -23.77 -1.33
C VAL A 492 -22.29 -24.19 -1.07
N LEU A 493 -21.78 -23.99 0.15
CA LEU A 493 -20.43 -24.42 0.53
C LEU A 493 -20.26 -25.93 0.44
N THR A 494 -21.30 -26.68 0.80
CA THR A 494 -21.29 -28.14 0.77
C THR A 494 -21.16 -28.66 -0.66
N GLY A 495 -21.97 -28.12 -1.57
CA GLY A 495 -21.98 -28.53 -2.98
C GLY A 495 -20.85 -27.94 -3.84
N PHE A 496 -20.26 -26.81 -3.42
CA PHE A 496 -19.29 -26.08 -4.23
C PHE A 496 -18.15 -25.51 -3.36
N CYS A 497 -17.03 -26.23 -3.31
CA CYS A 497 -15.85 -25.86 -2.53
C CYS A 497 -14.57 -25.95 -3.37
N PHE A 498 -14.05 -24.81 -3.81
CA PHE A 498 -12.79 -24.74 -4.55
C PHE A 498 -11.59 -24.51 -3.63
N GLY A 499 -10.44 -25.07 -4.00
CA GLY A 499 -9.22 -25.05 -3.21
C GLY A 499 -8.49 -23.69 -3.16
N LYS A 500 -7.47 -23.61 -2.30
CA LYS A 500 -6.49 -22.51 -2.26
C LYS A 500 -5.49 -22.62 -3.42
N VAL A 501 -4.73 -21.56 -3.68
CA VAL A 501 -3.66 -21.57 -4.70
C VAL A 501 -2.31 -21.23 -4.07
N PRO A 502 -1.38 -22.20 -3.95
CA PRO A 502 -0.10 -21.94 -3.32
C PRO A 502 0.78 -20.99 -4.16
N SER A 503 1.55 -20.14 -3.47
CA SER A 503 2.60 -19.34 -4.09
C SER A 503 3.80 -20.20 -4.49
N LEU A 504 4.54 -19.76 -5.51
CA LEU A 504 5.85 -20.30 -5.83
C LEU A 504 6.89 -19.84 -4.81
N ILE A 505 7.64 -20.80 -4.28
CA ILE A 505 8.68 -20.59 -3.27
C ILE A 505 10.04 -20.47 -3.95
N ALA A 506 10.90 -19.58 -3.44
CA ALA A 506 12.25 -19.41 -3.95
C ALA A 506 13.12 -20.64 -3.63
N GLY A 507 13.98 -21.06 -4.56
CA GLY A 507 14.75 -22.30 -4.41
C GLY A 507 15.71 -22.30 -3.22
N ASP A 508 16.26 -21.13 -2.89
CA ASP A 508 17.08 -20.87 -1.70
C ASP A 508 16.28 -20.96 -0.40
N VAL A 509 15.06 -20.41 -0.38
CA VAL A 509 14.14 -20.53 0.76
C VAL A 509 13.74 -22.00 0.96
N ALA A 510 13.39 -22.72 -0.11
CA ALA A 510 13.09 -24.15 -0.03
C ALA A 510 14.29 -24.97 0.49
N ALA A 511 15.50 -24.65 0.04
CA ALA A 511 16.73 -25.29 0.55
C ALA A 511 16.98 -24.96 2.03
N TRP A 512 16.66 -23.75 2.48
CA TRP A 512 16.76 -23.38 3.89
C TRP A 512 15.77 -24.15 4.77
N HIS A 513 14.49 -24.26 4.38
CA HIS A 513 13.51 -25.10 5.07
C HIS A 513 13.98 -26.56 5.18
N HIS A 514 14.54 -27.10 4.10
CA HIS A 514 15.13 -28.44 4.11
C HIS A 514 16.28 -28.56 5.12
N HIS A 515 17.15 -27.55 5.20
CA HIS A 515 18.29 -27.53 6.12
C HIS A 515 17.88 -27.46 7.60
N VAL A 516 16.77 -26.78 7.93
CA VAL A 516 16.25 -26.69 9.31
C VAL A 516 15.37 -27.86 9.74
N GLY A 517 15.32 -28.94 8.93
CA GLY A 517 14.59 -30.16 9.27
C GLY A 517 13.14 -30.20 8.75
N GLU A 518 12.66 -29.17 8.06
CA GLU A 518 11.36 -29.17 7.40
C GLU A 518 11.53 -29.77 5.99
N HIS A 519 11.52 -31.11 5.91
CA HIS A 519 11.83 -31.84 4.67
C HIS A 519 10.64 -31.93 3.70
N GLU A 520 9.43 -31.66 4.17
CA GLU A 520 8.22 -31.82 3.37
C GLU A 520 7.70 -30.50 2.80
N PRO A 521 7.03 -30.52 1.63
CA PRO A 521 6.31 -29.37 1.13
C PRO A 521 5.25 -28.95 2.17
N HIS A 522 5.06 -27.65 2.31
CA HIS A 522 4.00 -27.09 3.16
C HIS A 522 2.66 -27.81 2.91
N HIS A 523 1.92 -28.14 3.96
CA HIS A 523 0.69 -28.94 3.90
C HIS A 523 -0.32 -28.42 2.86
N ASP A 524 -0.46 -27.09 2.72
CA ASP A 524 -1.33 -26.49 1.70
C ASP A 524 -0.96 -26.90 0.25
N VAL A 525 0.33 -27.09 -0.05
CA VAL A 525 0.79 -27.58 -1.37
C VAL A 525 0.35 -29.03 -1.58
N GLN A 526 0.42 -29.85 -0.53
CA GLN A 526 0.03 -31.26 -0.58
C GLN A 526 -1.48 -31.44 -0.80
N VAL A 527 -2.30 -30.62 -0.15
CA VAL A 527 -3.77 -30.62 -0.37
C VAL A 527 -4.10 -30.12 -1.77
N PHE A 528 -3.49 -29.02 -2.22
CA PHE A 528 -3.67 -28.49 -3.58
C PHE A 528 -3.37 -29.54 -4.67
N GLN A 529 -2.35 -30.37 -4.47
CA GLN A 529 -1.98 -31.42 -5.43
C GLN A 529 -3.04 -32.53 -5.56
N ARG A 530 -3.83 -32.78 -4.51
CA ARG A 530 -4.85 -33.84 -4.45
C ARG A 530 -6.20 -33.42 -5.03
N LEU A 531 -6.47 -32.12 -5.05
CA LEU A 531 -7.75 -31.58 -5.53
C LEU A 531 -7.73 -31.29 -7.05
N PRO A 532 -8.91 -31.17 -7.69
CA PRO A 532 -9.03 -30.51 -8.99
C PRO A 532 -8.44 -29.10 -8.93
N LEU A 533 -7.97 -28.58 -10.08
CA LEU A 533 -7.39 -27.25 -10.08
C LEU A 533 -8.49 -26.22 -9.75
N PRO A 534 -8.27 -25.26 -8.84
CA PRO A 534 -9.34 -24.39 -8.37
C PRO A 534 -10.03 -23.59 -9.48
N TRP A 535 -9.29 -23.21 -10.53
CA TRP A 535 -9.85 -22.54 -11.71
C TRP A 535 -10.68 -23.46 -12.63
N GLU A 536 -10.47 -24.78 -12.60
CA GLU A 536 -11.33 -25.73 -13.31
C GLU A 536 -12.67 -25.91 -12.60
N VAL A 537 -12.67 -25.81 -11.27
CA VAL A 537 -13.89 -25.86 -10.46
C VAL A 537 -14.71 -24.59 -10.64
N VAL A 538 -14.09 -23.41 -10.49
CA VAL A 538 -14.82 -22.13 -10.62
C VAL A 538 -15.42 -21.93 -12.01
N VAL A 539 -14.77 -22.40 -13.08
CA VAL A 539 -15.29 -22.33 -14.45
C VAL A 539 -16.27 -23.50 -14.77
N GLY A 540 -16.47 -24.43 -13.83
CA GLY A 540 -17.43 -25.54 -13.98
C GLY A 540 -16.96 -26.68 -14.88
N THR A 541 -15.66 -26.79 -15.18
CA THR A 541 -15.12 -27.94 -15.95
C THR A 541 -14.80 -29.14 -15.08
N LYS A 542 -14.78 -28.96 -13.76
CA LYS A 542 -14.62 -30.01 -12.74
C LYS A 542 -15.53 -29.72 -11.55
N GLU A 543 -15.94 -30.76 -10.85
CA GLU A 543 -16.68 -30.65 -9.58
C GLU A 543 -15.71 -30.81 -8.41
N CYS A 544 -15.99 -30.11 -7.31
CA CYS A 544 -15.27 -30.24 -6.05
C CYS A 544 -16.19 -29.78 -4.91
N THR A 545 -16.51 -30.70 -4.00
CA THR A 545 -17.40 -30.51 -2.86
C THR A 545 -16.61 -30.23 -1.58
N ALA A 546 -17.28 -29.79 -0.52
CA ALA A 546 -16.62 -29.66 0.79
C ALA A 546 -16.06 -31.01 1.27
N THR A 547 -16.73 -32.13 0.97
CA THR A 547 -16.29 -33.49 1.33
C THR A 547 -14.97 -33.84 0.65
N ASP A 548 -14.80 -33.49 -0.63
CA ASP A 548 -13.55 -33.72 -1.36
C ASP A 548 -12.38 -32.97 -0.70
N VAL A 549 -12.61 -31.70 -0.33
CA VAL A 549 -11.61 -30.87 0.35
C VAL A 549 -11.26 -31.42 1.74
N ARG A 550 -12.26 -31.82 2.53
CA ARG A 550 -12.04 -32.41 3.86
C ARG A 550 -11.27 -33.73 3.77
N THR A 551 -11.58 -34.56 2.78
CA THR A 551 -10.88 -35.83 2.52
C THR A 551 -9.40 -35.56 2.20
N ALA A 552 -9.13 -34.65 1.26
CA ALA A 552 -7.76 -34.28 0.90
C ALA A 552 -6.97 -33.66 2.08
N CYS A 553 -7.63 -32.89 2.96
CA CYS A 553 -7.01 -32.34 4.17
C CYS A 553 -6.71 -33.42 5.22
N ALA A 554 -7.64 -34.36 5.42
CA ALA A 554 -7.47 -35.48 6.35
C ALA A 554 -6.29 -36.39 5.93
N GLU A 555 -6.11 -36.64 4.63
CA GLU A 555 -4.97 -37.39 4.10
C GLU A 555 -3.61 -36.71 4.35
N VAL A 556 -3.59 -35.38 4.54
CA VAL A 556 -2.41 -34.58 4.85
C VAL A 556 -2.29 -34.33 6.37
N GLY A 557 -3.29 -34.72 7.15
CA GLY A 557 -3.29 -34.57 8.61
C GLY A 557 -3.56 -33.14 9.10
N ILE A 558 -4.31 -32.32 8.35
CA ILE A 558 -4.70 -30.96 8.77
C ILE A 558 -6.21 -30.80 8.96
N ASP A 559 -6.61 -29.93 9.88
CA ASP A 559 -8.00 -29.54 10.06
C ASP A 559 -8.42 -28.56 8.95
N PRO A 560 -9.36 -28.94 8.06
CA PRO A 560 -9.77 -28.11 6.92
C PRO A 560 -10.48 -26.82 7.35
N ASP A 561 -11.20 -26.82 8.48
CA ASP A 561 -11.93 -25.65 8.96
C ASP A 561 -10.95 -24.67 9.63
N ALA A 562 -10.07 -25.17 10.51
CA ALA A 562 -9.10 -24.33 11.21
C ALA A 562 -8.05 -23.71 10.27
N THR A 563 -7.66 -24.42 9.21
CA THR A 563 -6.66 -23.95 8.24
C THR A 563 -7.27 -23.15 7.09
N GLY A 564 -8.59 -22.96 7.05
CA GLY A 564 -9.25 -22.11 6.07
C GLY A 564 -9.51 -22.76 4.71
N TRP A 565 -9.56 -24.10 4.65
CA TRP A 565 -9.88 -24.86 3.43
C TRP A 565 -11.37 -25.05 3.20
N THR A 566 -12.20 -25.14 4.23
CA THR A 566 -13.68 -25.27 4.07
C THR A 566 -14.45 -24.14 4.70
N LEU A 567 -13.86 -23.46 5.69
CA LEU A 567 -14.41 -22.28 6.35
C LEU A 567 -13.45 -21.09 6.17
N PRO A 568 -13.91 -19.85 6.36
CA PRO A 568 -13.00 -18.72 6.43
C PRO A 568 -12.05 -18.90 7.61
N TYR A 569 -10.77 -18.63 7.37
CA TYR A 569 -9.75 -18.71 8.41
C TYR A 569 -10.12 -17.80 9.59
N ARG A 570 -10.27 -18.38 10.79
CA ARG A 570 -10.60 -17.64 12.01
C ARG A 570 -9.38 -16.84 12.45
N GLN A 571 -9.44 -15.52 12.27
CA GLN A 571 -8.42 -14.60 12.78
C GLN A 571 -8.90 -14.07 14.13
N SER A 572 -8.00 -14.07 15.13
CA SER A 572 -8.28 -13.32 16.37
C SER A 572 -8.34 -11.83 16.01
N GLU A 573 -9.38 -11.14 16.48
CA GLU A 573 -9.88 -9.89 15.87
C GLU A 573 -8.93 -8.69 16.04
N LEU A 574 -8.14 -8.64 17.11
CA LEU A 574 -7.24 -7.50 17.39
C LEU A 574 -5.77 -7.91 17.32
N ALA A 575 -4.96 -7.21 16.51
CA ALA A 575 -3.51 -7.25 16.67
C ALA A 575 -3.05 -6.23 17.70
N VAL A 576 -2.05 -6.63 18.50
CA VAL A 576 -1.25 -5.69 19.26
C VAL A 576 -0.50 -4.79 18.28
N THR A 577 -0.71 -3.48 18.36
CA THR A 577 0.04 -2.50 17.60
C THR A 577 1.51 -2.62 17.98
N ARG A 578 2.32 -3.21 17.10
CA ARG A 578 3.77 -3.26 17.26
C ARG A 578 4.40 -2.21 16.33
N PRO A 579 5.47 -1.53 16.76
CA PRO A 579 6.21 -0.65 15.87
C PRO A 579 6.57 -1.40 14.58
N THR A 580 6.21 -0.83 13.43
CA THR A 580 6.57 -1.40 12.14
C THR A 580 8.08 -1.33 11.98
N TYR A 581 8.76 -2.46 12.14
CA TYR A 581 10.19 -2.56 11.88
C TYR A 581 10.46 -2.41 10.39
N ASP A 582 11.64 -1.91 10.06
CA ASP A 582 12.05 -1.84 8.67
C ASP A 582 12.43 -3.25 8.19
N LEU A 583 11.96 -3.61 7.00
CA LEU A 583 12.10 -4.97 6.48
C LEU A 583 13.18 -5.04 5.40
N VAL A 584 14.07 -6.01 5.54
CA VAL A 584 15.03 -6.42 4.51
C VAL A 584 14.66 -7.84 4.08
N HIS A 585 14.10 -7.98 2.88
CA HIS A 585 13.64 -9.27 2.33
C HIS A 585 12.67 -10.05 3.25
N GLY A 586 11.87 -9.33 4.05
CA GLY A 586 10.90 -9.93 4.96
C GLY A 586 11.41 -10.18 6.38
N ILE A 587 12.73 -10.04 6.59
CA ILE A 587 13.37 -10.14 7.90
C ILE A 587 13.26 -8.79 8.60
N MET A 588 12.85 -8.84 9.86
CA MET A 588 12.77 -7.70 10.77
C MET A 588 14.17 -7.14 11.02
N VAL A 589 14.38 -5.86 10.72
CA VAL A 589 15.57 -5.12 11.13
C VAL A 589 15.13 -4.03 12.09
N SER A 590 15.64 -4.11 13.32
CA SER A 590 15.25 -3.22 14.43
C SER A 590 15.58 -1.75 14.17
N ASP A 591 16.61 -1.52 13.35
CA ASP A 591 17.12 -0.20 12.99
C ASP A 591 16.86 0.09 11.50
N PRO A 592 16.03 1.09 11.17
CA PRO A 592 15.74 1.48 9.78
C PRO A 592 16.98 1.90 8.97
N VAL A 593 17.97 2.53 9.59
CA VAL A 593 19.23 2.93 8.94
C VAL A 593 20.02 1.67 8.57
N ALA A 594 20.12 0.71 9.48
CA ALA A 594 20.72 -0.59 9.18
C ALA A 594 19.98 -1.29 8.04
N ALA A 595 18.65 -1.27 8.03
CA ALA A 595 17.84 -1.85 6.96
C ALA A 595 18.11 -1.20 5.60
N HIS A 596 18.23 0.14 5.56
CA HIS A 596 18.63 0.87 4.36
C HIS A 596 20.00 0.43 3.84
N TRP A 597 21.01 0.36 4.71
CA TRP A 597 22.36 -0.07 4.32
C TRP A 597 22.42 -1.53 3.88
N MET A 598 21.69 -2.44 4.54
CA MET A 598 21.59 -3.84 4.13
C MET A 598 20.97 -3.99 2.74
N ARG A 599 19.90 -3.21 2.43
CA ARG A 599 19.31 -3.16 1.08
C ARG A 599 20.33 -2.66 0.05
N LYS A 600 21.06 -1.58 0.36
CA LYS A 600 22.08 -1.00 -0.52
C LYS A 600 23.26 -1.95 -0.77
N ALA A 601 23.61 -2.76 0.23
CA ALA A 601 24.65 -3.77 0.15
C ALA A 601 24.21 -5.06 -0.57
N GLY A 602 22.94 -5.19 -0.96
CA GLY A 602 22.42 -6.37 -1.65
C GLY A 602 22.32 -7.62 -0.76
N TRP A 603 22.30 -7.46 0.56
CA TRP A 603 22.12 -8.59 1.49
C TRP A 603 20.74 -9.22 1.30
N PHE A 604 20.69 -10.54 1.17
CA PHE A 604 19.48 -11.33 0.89
C PHE A 604 18.77 -11.01 -0.44
N ALA A 605 19.39 -10.22 -1.31
CA ALA A 605 18.98 -10.13 -2.70
C ALA A 605 19.49 -11.39 -3.40
N GLY A 606 18.62 -12.38 -3.58
CA GLY A 606 18.79 -13.26 -4.74
C GLY A 606 18.96 -12.34 -5.95
N LYS A 607 20.14 -12.39 -6.60
CA LYS A 607 20.37 -11.63 -7.84
C LYS A 607 19.25 -12.02 -8.80
N SER A 608 18.27 -11.13 -8.96
CA SER A 608 17.13 -11.28 -9.88
C SER A 608 17.61 -11.23 -11.32
#